data_AF-A0A9D2S835-F1
#
_entry.id   AF-A0A9D2S835-F1
#
_cell.length_a   1.000
_cell.length_b   1.000
_cell.length_c   1.000
_cell.angle_alpha   90.00
_cell.angle_beta   90.00
_cell.angle_gamma   90.00
#
_symmetry.space_group_name_H-M   'P 1'
#
loop_
_entity.id
_entity.type
_entity.pdbx_description
1 polymer ?
#
loop_
_entity_poly.entity_id
_entity_poly.type
_entity_poly.pdbx_seq_one_letter_code
_entity_poly.pdbx_strand_id
1 'polypeptide(L)'
;MGTSKGYIAPTQGEWSKAKRAVTKMINGSISDELPSVIRKYATAVSSDSAFANEFSNAVANLLGISKSIRVNGLNNTLVEYDKAYLIGKSAKEIWDELFDEYSSGGSTKEEALANDALSNAINRLNIETIDDLVNCDQEILLKELLASFAYILFAFIYEEQINKKKTPQQAYYIMKEIERYIRSIIFMDVDISQLRDSDFINISNSNVVKNVVENAYNTMKYYYGGVE
;
A
#
# COMPACT_ATOMS: atom_id res chain seq x y z
N MET A 1 -19.53 -0.93 -18.22
CA MET A 1 -18.90 -1.91 -19.14
C MET A 1 -17.46 -1.49 -19.38
N GLY A 2 -16.51 -2.21 -18.80
CA GLY A 2 -15.08 -2.07 -19.04
C GLY A 2 -14.47 -3.42 -18.68
N THR A 3 -14.11 -4.19 -19.70
CA THR A 3 -13.64 -5.56 -19.53
C THR A 3 -12.30 -5.55 -18.82
N SER A 4 -12.22 -6.26 -17.70
CA SER A 4 -10.99 -6.62 -17.01
C SER A 4 -10.09 -7.37 -17.97
N LYS A 5 -9.31 -6.64 -18.79
CA LYS A 5 -8.15 -7.21 -19.45
C LYS A 5 -7.17 -7.53 -18.33
N GLY A 6 -7.07 -8.82 -18.00
CA GLY A 6 -6.14 -9.34 -17.01
C GLY A 6 -4.78 -8.69 -17.18
N TYR A 7 -4.26 -8.13 -16.09
CA TYR A 7 -2.97 -7.47 -16.11
C TYR A 7 -1.90 -8.50 -16.51
N ILE A 8 -1.17 -8.19 -17.57
CA ILE A 8 -0.01 -9.00 -17.96
C ILE A 8 1.15 -8.53 -17.08
N ALA A 9 1.41 -9.29 -16.02
CA ALA A 9 2.58 -9.11 -15.17
C ALA A 9 3.85 -8.87 -15.99
N PRO A 10 4.76 -7.97 -15.58
CA PRO A 10 5.98 -7.73 -16.32
C PRO A 10 6.73 -9.06 -16.45
N THR A 11 7.21 -9.37 -17.65
CA THR A 11 7.68 -10.74 -17.97
C THR A 11 9.19 -10.89 -18.00
N GLN A 12 9.94 -9.81 -17.76
CA GLN A 12 11.41 -9.78 -17.85
C GLN A 12 12.08 -9.67 -16.48
N GLY A 13 13.31 -10.18 -16.38
CA GLY A 13 14.18 -10.01 -15.21
C GLY A 13 13.65 -10.64 -13.92
N GLU A 14 13.64 -9.85 -12.85
CA GLU A 14 13.22 -10.28 -11.51
C GLU A 14 11.75 -10.70 -11.45
N TRP A 15 10.90 -10.07 -12.26
CA TRP A 15 9.48 -10.43 -12.35
C TRP A 15 9.26 -11.86 -12.84
N SER A 16 10.07 -12.36 -13.79
CA SER A 16 10.00 -13.76 -14.23
C SER A 16 10.38 -14.73 -13.10
N LYS A 17 11.37 -14.36 -12.28
CA LYS A 17 11.80 -15.18 -11.13
C LYS A 17 10.71 -15.23 -10.06
N ALA A 18 10.08 -14.10 -9.75
CA ALA A 18 8.96 -14.02 -8.84
C ALA A 18 7.76 -14.86 -9.33
N LYS A 19 7.41 -14.75 -10.62
CA LYS A 19 6.35 -15.56 -11.25
C LYS A 19 6.58 -17.08 -11.16
N ARG A 20 7.83 -17.52 -11.34
CA ARG A 20 8.22 -18.93 -11.18
C ARG A 20 8.07 -19.39 -9.73
N ALA A 21 8.43 -18.56 -8.76
CA ALA A 21 8.25 -18.88 -7.35
C ALA A 21 6.77 -19.01 -6.97
N VAL A 22 5.91 -18.11 -7.45
CA VAL A 22 4.46 -18.24 -7.28
C VAL A 22 3.95 -19.54 -7.92
N THR A 23 4.44 -19.90 -9.10
CA THR A 23 4.08 -21.19 -9.73
C THR A 23 4.51 -22.39 -8.88
N LYS A 24 5.70 -22.34 -8.28
CA LYS A 24 6.20 -23.40 -7.39
C LYS A 24 5.35 -23.52 -6.13
N MET A 25 5.02 -22.40 -5.49
CA MET A 25 4.12 -22.34 -4.33
C MET A 25 2.72 -22.92 -4.66
N ILE A 26 2.14 -22.55 -5.80
CA ILE A 26 0.84 -23.09 -6.25
C ILE A 26 0.90 -24.62 -6.38
N ASN A 27 2.03 -25.18 -6.82
CA ASN A 27 2.20 -26.61 -7.06
C ASN A 27 2.76 -27.39 -5.86
N GLY A 28 3.13 -26.71 -4.77
CA GLY A 28 3.83 -27.28 -3.63
C GLY A 28 3.19 -26.92 -2.29
N SER A 29 4.00 -26.96 -1.23
CA SER A 29 3.62 -26.52 0.11
C SER A 29 3.60 -24.99 0.15
N ILE A 30 2.46 -24.40 0.52
CA ILE A 30 2.31 -22.93 0.55
C ILE A 30 3.25 -22.35 1.61
N SER A 31 3.23 -22.89 2.83
CA SER A 31 4.03 -22.42 3.97
C SER A 31 5.52 -22.39 3.65
N ASP A 32 6.02 -23.44 2.99
CA ASP A 32 7.46 -23.61 2.76
C ASP A 32 7.97 -22.68 1.65
N GLU A 33 7.10 -22.34 0.70
CA GLU A 33 7.46 -21.49 -0.44
C GLU A 33 7.18 -20.00 -0.20
N LEU A 34 6.33 -19.66 0.79
CA LEU A 34 5.90 -18.29 1.07
C LEU A 34 7.06 -17.31 1.30
N PRO A 35 8.08 -17.62 2.11
CA PRO A 35 9.24 -16.73 2.28
C PRO A 35 9.96 -16.46 0.95
N SER A 36 10.11 -17.49 0.12
CA SER A 36 10.78 -17.39 -1.19
C SER A 36 9.97 -16.57 -2.19
N VAL A 37 8.65 -16.70 -2.18
CA VAL A 37 7.72 -15.92 -3.01
C VAL A 37 7.80 -14.44 -2.64
N ILE A 38 7.66 -14.11 -1.36
CA ILE A 38 7.66 -12.72 -0.88
C ILE A 38 9.00 -12.05 -1.13
N ARG A 39 10.11 -12.73 -0.86
CA ARG A 39 11.44 -12.20 -1.19
C ARG A 39 11.58 -11.85 -2.66
N LYS A 40 11.22 -12.78 -3.56
CA LYS A 40 11.38 -12.56 -5.01
C LYS A 40 10.42 -11.50 -5.54
N TYR A 41 9.21 -11.45 -5.00
CA TYR A 41 8.26 -10.37 -5.26
C TYR A 41 8.86 -9.02 -4.85
N ALA A 42 9.37 -8.89 -3.62
CA ALA A 42 9.98 -7.66 -3.14
C ALA A 42 11.25 -7.28 -3.93
N THR A 43 12.07 -8.25 -4.34
CA THR A 43 13.18 -8.03 -5.27
C THR A 43 12.70 -7.42 -6.58
N ALA A 44 11.61 -7.94 -7.15
CA ALA A 44 11.07 -7.46 -8.41
C ALA A 44 10.50 -6.04 -8.30
N VAL A 45 9.72 -5.75 -7.25
CA VAL A 45 9.18 -4.41 -7.01
C VAL A 45 10.31 -3.39 -6.83
N SER A 46 11.35 -3.69 -6.07
CA SER A 46 12.46 -2.73 -5.94
C SER A 46 13.32 -2.56 -7.19
N SER A 47 13.23 -3.47 -8.15
CA SER A 47 13.88 -3.30 -9.46
C SER A 47 13.07 -2.46 -10.44
N ASP A 48 11.81 -2.14 -10.09
CA ASP A 48 10.85 -1.40 -10.90
C ASP A 48 10.09 -0.37 -10.03
N SER A 49 10.66 0.83 -9.93
CA SER A 49 10.23 1.84 -8.97
C SER A 49 8.91 2.55 -9.32
N ALA A 50 8.27 2.26 -10.46
CA ALA A 50 7.08 2.99 -10.90
C ALA A 50 5.93 2.89 -9.89
N PHE A 51 5.55 1.67 -9.51
CA PHE A 51 4.49 1.43 -8.51
C PHE A 51 4.86 2.03 -7.15
N ALA A 52 6.09 1.82 -6.69
CA ALA A 52 6.55 2.29 -5.38
C ALA A 52 6.57 3.82 -5.29
N ASN A 53 6.94 4.51 -6.38
CA ASN A 53 6.97 5.98 -6.43
C ASN A 53 5.56 6.58 -6.34
N GLU A 54 4.61 6.06 -7.13
CA GLU A 54 3.24 6.57 -7.13
C GLU A 54 2.57 6.38 -5.77
N PHE A 55 2.71 5.19 -5.21
CA PHE A 55 2.23 4.92 -3.86
C PHE A 55 2.90 5.81 -2.80
N SER A 56 4.22 6.02 -2.89
CA SER A 56 4.92 6.91 -1.96
C SER A 56 4.38 8.33 -2.01
N ASN A 57 4.05 8.85 -3.21
CA ASN A 57 3.46 10.17 -3.36
C ASN A 57 2.06 10.24 -2.73
N ALA A 58 1.21 9.25 -3.02
CA ALA A 58 -0.16 9.18 -2.49
C ALA A 58 -0.17 9.12 -0.95
N VAL A 59 0.70 8.29 -0.35
CA VAL A 59 0.87 8.22 1.11
C VAL A 59 1.41 9.52 1.69
N ALA A 60 2.40 10.14 1.04
CA ALA A 60 2.97 11.39 1.50
C ALA A 60 1.93 12.53 1.53
N ASN A 61 1.04 12.58 0.54
CA ASN A 61 -0.06 13.53 0.49
C ASN A 61 -1.08 13.29 1.62
N LEU A 62 -1.54 12.05 1.79
CA LEU A 62 -2.51 11.69 2.84
C LEU A 62 -1.97 11.99 4.24
N LEU A 63 -0.73 11.61 4.53
CA LEU A 63 -0.07 11.87 5.81
C LEU A 63 0.18 13.37 6.02
N GLY A 64 0.59 14.07 4.96
CA GLY A 64 0.81 15.52 4.98
C GLY A 64 -0.45 16.27 5.38
N ILE A 65 -1.60 15.91 4.81
CA ILE A 65 -2.88 16.56 5.11
C ILE A 65 -3.39 16.20 6.49
N SER A 66 -3.34 14.92 6.87
CA SER A 66 -3.69 14.50 8.25
C SER A 66 -2.92 15.35 9.27
N LYS A 67 -1.62 15.56 9.03
CA LYS A 67 -0.77 16.40 9.90
C LYS A 67 -1.11 17.89 9.80
N SER A 68 -1.27 18.46 8.60
CA SER A 68 -1.63 19.87 8.41
C SER A 68 -2.94 20.20 9.13
N ILE A 69 -3.95 19.33 9.04
CA ILE A 69 -5.22 19.49 9.76
C ILE A 69 -4.99 19.45 11.27
N ARG A 70 -4.14 18.54 11.75
CA ARG A 70 -3.80 18.45 13.18
C ARG A 70 -3.12 19.71 13.72
N VAL A 71 -2.24 20.34 12.93
CA VAL A 71 -1.41 21.48 13.37
C VAL A 71 -2.09 22.82 13.13
N ASN A 72 -2.64 23.03 11.93
CA ASN A 72 -3.18 24.31 11.47
C ASN A 72 -4.70 24.39 11.56
N GLY A 73 -5.38 23.25 11.78
CA GLY A 73 -6.83 23.12 11.70
C GLY A 73 -7.33 22.91 10.28
N LEU A 74 -8.54 22.34 10.16
CA LEU A 74 -9.13 21.95 8.87
C LEU A 74 -9.27 23.14 7.91
N ASN A 75 -9.89 24.24 8.35
CA ASN A 75 -10.16 25.38 7.44
C ASN A 75 -8.88 26.01 6.90
N ASN A 76 -7.84 26.18 7.74
CA ASN A 76 -6.57 26.74 7.28
C ASN A 76 -5.88 25.78 6.31
N THR A 77 -5.90 24.48 6.59
CA THR A 77 -5.36 23.47 5.68
C THR A 77 -6.09 23.50 4.33
N LEU A 78 -7.42 23.59 4.34
CA LEU A 78 -8.19 23.70 3.11
C LEU A 78 -7.82 24.96 2.30
N VAL A 79 -7.53 26.09 2.95
CA VAL A 79 -7.03 27.28 2.25
C VAL A 79 -5.62 27.05 1.69
N GLU A 80 -4.71 26.48 2.47
CA GLU A 80 -3.31 26.20 2.07
C GLU A 80 -3.21 25.25 0.86
N TYR A 81 -4.19 24.36 0.69
CA TYR A 81 -4.25 23.38 -0.40
C TYR A 81 -5.16 23.84 -1.56
N ASP A 82 -5.48 25.13 -1.66
CA ASP A 82 -6.37 25.71 -2.69
C ASP A 82 -7.80 25.11 -2.72
N LYS A 83 -8.29 24.66 -1.56
CA LYS A 83 -9.60 24.01 -1.33
C LYS A 83 -10.54 24.79 -0.42
N ALA A 84 -10.42 26.11 -0.39
CA ALA A 84 -11.32 26.96 0.41
C ALA A 84 -12.82 26.75 0.10
N TYR A 85 -13.16 26.25 -1.10
CA TYR A 85 -14.53 25.90 -1.50
C TYR A 85 -15.15 24.73 -0.72
N LEU A 86 -14.34 23.96 0.01
CA LEU A 86 -14.78 22.89 0.90
C LEU A 86 -15.13 23.38 2.31
N ILE A 87 -14.82 24.63 2.66
CA ILE A 87 -15.13 25.19 3.97
C ILE A 87 -16.64 25.26 4.17
N GLY A 88 -17.11 24.70 5.29
CA GLY A 88 -18.53 24.65 5.64
C GLY A 88 -19.30 23.48 5.02
N LYS A 89 -18.64 22.63 4.22
CA LYS A 89 -19.22 21.35 3.77
C LYS A 89 -19.23 20.32 4.88
N SER A 90 -19.97 19.23 4.70
CA SER A 90 -19.98 18.12 5.66
C SER A 90 -18.63 17.41 5.69
N ALA A 91 -18.25 16.84 6.84
CA ALA A 91 -16.99 16.10 6.98
C ALA A 91 -16.85 14.97 5.94
N LYS A 92 -17.98 14.35 5.55
CA LYS A 92 -18.02 13.33 4.50
C LYS A 92 -17.73 13.91 3.11
N GLU A 93 -18.33 15.04 2.74
CA GLU A 93 -18.02 15.67 1.44
C GLU A 93 -16.57 16.13 1.35
N ILE A 94 -16.01 16.65 2.45
CA ILE A 94 -14.60 17.04 2.50
C ILE A 94 -13.72 15.80 2.41
N TRP A 95 -14.08 14.73 3.14
CA TRP A 95 -13.40 13.44 3.08
C TRP A 95 -13.42 12.85 1.67
N ASP A 96 -14.58 12.76 1.04
CA ASP A 96 -14.75 12.21 -0.30
C ASP A 96 -13.95 13.02 -1.33
N GLU A 97 -13.95 14.36 -1.28
CA GLU A 97 -13.16 15.18 -2.22
C GLU A 97 -11.65 15.04 -2.01
N LEU A 98 -11.19 15.09 -0.76
CA LEU A 98 -9.78 14.90 -0.42
C LEU A 98 -9.34 13.49 -0.83
N PHE A 99 -10.12 12.49 -0.45
CA PHE A 99 -9.85 11.11 -0.77
C PHE A 99 -9.86 10.90 -2.27
N ASP A 100 -10.86 11.39 -3.02
CA ASP A 100 -10.92 11.31 -4.47
C ASP A 100 -9.71 11.98 -5.12
N GLU A 101 -9.22 13.14 -4.67
CA GLU A 101 -8.02 13.74 -5.26
C GLU A 101 -6.74 12.94 -4.97
N TYR A 102 -6.56 12.44 -3.75
CA TYR A 102 -5.42 11.59 -3.41
C TYR A 102 -5.58 10.17 -3.95
N SER A 103 -6.78 9.83 -4.41
CA SER A 103 -7.17 8.55 -4.99
C SER A 103 -7.60 8.64 -6.47
N SER A 104 -7.33 9.74 -7.17
CA SER A 104 -7.60 9.87 -8.60
C SER A 104 -6.86 11.08 -9.20
N GLY A 105 -5.95 10.84 -10.14
CA GLY A 105 -6.35 10.80 -11.54
C GLY A 105 -6.73 9.44 -12.13
N GLY A 106 -6.45 8.30 -11.47
CA GLY A 106 -6.80 6.93 -11.92
C GLY A 106 -6.46 6.62 -13.39
N SER A 107 -5.59 7.43 -13.97
CA SER A 107 -5.32 7.50 -15.40
C SER A 107 -4.30 6.44 -15.80
N THR A 108 -3.47 6.06 -14.82
CA THR A 108 -2.47 5.00 -14.89
C THR A 108 -2.85 3.85 -13.96
N LYS A 109 -2.21 2.69 -14.15
CA LYS A 109 -2.48 1.50 -13.32
C LYS A 109 -1.84 1.66 -11.93
N GLU A 110 -0.72 2.35 -11.90
CA GLU A 110 0.06 2.69 -10.71
C GLU A 110 -0.79 3.57 -9.78
N GLU A 111 -1.46 4.59 -10.32
CA GLU A 111 -2.42 5.41 -9.58
C GLU A 111 -3.55 4.55 -9.02
N ALA A 112 -4.24 3.77 -9.86
CA ALA A 112 -5.36 2.93 -9.41
C ALA A 112 -4.97 1.97 -8.27
N LEU A 113 -3.76 1.40 -8.30
CA LEU A 113 -3.26 0.53 -7.24
C LEU A 113 -2.92 1.27 -5.95
N ALA A 114 -2.35 2.47 -6.06
CA ALA A 114 -2.14 3.33 -4.89
C ALA A 114 -3.49 3.63 -4.21
N ASN A 115 -4.51 3.92 -5.01
CA ASN A 115 -5.85 4.28 -4.56
C ASN A 115 -6.57 3.12 -3.87
N ASP A 116 -6.48 1.92 -4.45
CA ASP A 116 -6.98 0.69 -3.85
C ASP A 116 -6.27 0.42 -2.50
N ALA A 117 -4.96 0.68 -2.41
CA ALA A 117 -4.19 0.51 -1.19
C ALA A 117 -4.54 1.52 -0.10
N LEU A 118 -4.70 2.79 -0.45
CA LEU A 118 -5.19 3.82 0.47
C LEU A 118 -6.58 3.43 1.00
N SER A 119 -7.50 3.07 0.10
CA SER A 119 -8.87 2.67 0.42
C SER A 119 -8.89 1.48 1.37
N ASN A 120 -8.07 0.46 1.08
CA ASN A 120 -7.99 -0.73 1.91
C ASN A 120 -7.47 -0.42 3.32
N ALA A 121 -6.42 0.39 3.44
CA ALA A 121 -5.85 0.78 4.72
C ALA A 121 -6.84 1.59 5.58
N ILE A 122 -7.49 2.58 4.98
CA ILE A 122 -8.52 3.40 5.62
C ILE A 122 -9.68 2.55 6.12
N ASN A 123 -10.20 1.66 5.28
CA ASN A 123 -11.27 0.74 5.66
C ASN A 123 -10.85 -0.21 6.80
N ARG A 124 -9.60 -0.71 6.78
CA ARG A 124 -9.06 -1.57 7.84
C ARG A 124 -8.94 -0.85 9.18
N LEU A 125 -8.64 0.45 9.14
CA LEU A 125 -8.52 1.29 10.33
C LEU A 125 -9.85 1.89 10.77
N ASN A 126 -10.95 1.63 10.04
CA ASN A 126 -12.26 2.24 10.25
C ASN A 126 -12.19 3.78 10.29
N ILE A 127 -11.39 4.36 9.40
CA ILE A 127 -11.34 5.81 9.23
C ILE A 127 -12.53 6.21 8.34
N GLU A 128 -13.56 6.79 8.95
CA GLU A 128 -14.79 7.21 8.26
C GLU A 128 -14.90 8.74 8.14
N THR A 129 -14.10 9.47 8.93
CA THR A 129 -14.11 10.92 9.00
C THR A 129 -12.70 11.51 9.02
N ILE A 130 -12.63 12.83 8.78
CA ILE A 130 -11.39 13.60 8.96
C ILE A 130 -10.90 13.52 10.41
N ASP A 131 -11.81 13.54 11.38
CA ASP A 131 -11.42 13.42 12.79
C ASP A 131 -10.80 12.06 13.08
N ASP A 132 -11.31 10.98 12.48
CA ASP A 132 -10.68 9.65 12.60
C ASP A 132 -9.28 9.64 11.98
N LEU A 133 -9.11 10.22 10.79
CA LEU A 133 -7.81 10.33 10.12
C LEU A 133 -6.81 11.13 10.95
N VAL A 134 -7.26 12.24 11.53
CA VAL A 134 -6.41 13.16 12.30
C VAL A 134 -6.08 12.60 13.67
N ASN A 135 -6.94 11.75 14.26
CA ASN A 135 -6.67 11.12 15.55
C ASN A 135 -6.01 9.74 15.42
N CYS A 136 -5.90 9.20 14.20
CA CYS A 136 -5.19 7.95 13.95
C CYS A 136 -3.71 8.06 14.36
N ASP A 137 -3.18 6.96 14.89
CA ASP A 137 -1.76 6.81 15.13
C ASP A 137 -1.02 6.77 13.79
N GLN A 138 -0.04 7.66 13.60
CA GLN A 138 0.63 7.83 12.31
C GLN A 138 1.52 6.62 11.94
N GLU A 139 2.07 5.92 12.93
CA GLU A 139 2.84 4.71 12.72
C GLU A 139 1.93 3.56 12.27
N ILE A 140 0.79 3.37 12.96
CA ILE A 140 -0.21 2.37 12.59
C ILE A 140 -0.76 2.66 11.19
N LEU A 141 -1.10 3.92 10.90
CA LEU A 141 -1.57 4.34 9.58
C LEU A 141 -0.55 4.03 8.50
N LEU A 142 0.72 4.40 8.70
CA LEU A 142 1.78 4.13 7.74
C LEU A 142 2.03 2.63 7.53
N LYS A 143 2.05 1.83 8.60
CA LYS A 143 2.20 0.36 8.50
C LYS A 143 1.02 -0.29 7.77
N GLU A 144 -0.21 0.16 8.01
CA GLU A 144 -1.37 -0.34 7.28
C GLU A 144 -1.35 0.03 5.80
N LEU A 145 -0.95 1.26 5.48
CA LEU A 145 -0.77 1.71 4.10
C LEU A 145 0.26 0.83 3.38
N LEU A 146 1.44 0.65 3.98
CA LEU A 146 2.51 -0.19 3.41
C LEU A 146 2.05 -1.63 3.17
N ALA A 147 1.36 -2.22 4.15
CA ALA A 147 0.90 -3.59 4.05
C ALA A 147 -0.21 -3.78 3.02
N SER A 148 -1.14 -2.82 2.97
CA SER A 148 -2.21 -2.81 1.98
C SER A 148 -1.64 -2.70 0.57
N PHE A 149 -0.67 -1.83 0.36
CA PHE A 149 -0.03 -1.66 -0.94
C PHE A 149 0.75 -2.90 -1.39
N ALA A 150 1.62 -3.45 -0.52
CA ALA A 150 2.37 -4.65 -0.83
C ALA A 150 1.44 -5.84 -1.17
N TYR A 151 0.33 -5.98 -0.46
CA TYR A 151 -0.64 -7.03 -0.75
C TYR A 151 -1.42 -6.78 -2.05
N ILE A 152 -1.94 -5.57 -2.26
CA ILE A 152 -2.76 -5.26 -3.45
C ILE A 152 -1.92 -5.32 -4.72
N LEU A 153 -0.69 -4.82 -4.68
CA LEU A 153 0.24 -4.98 -5.80
C LEU A 153 0.55 -6.45 -6.04
N PHE A 154 0.75 -7.27 -5.00
CA PHE A 154 0.90 -8.71 -5.18
C PHE A 154 -0.33 -9.33 -5.86
N ALA A 155 -1.53 -9.04 -5.37
CA ALA A 155 -2.79 -9.56 -5.89
C ALA A 155 -2.99 -9.18 -7.36
N PHE A 156 -2.80 -7.90 -7.68
CA PHE A 156 -2.87 -7.38 -9.04
C PHE A 156 -1.99 -8.14 -10.03
N ILE A 157 -0.81 -8.58 -9.59
CA ILE A 157 0.17 -9.26 -10.44
C ILE A 157 -0.10 -10.76 -10.55
N TYR A 158 -0.51 -11.42 -9.46
CA TYR A 158 -0.48 -12.88 -9.36
C TYR A 158 -1.82 -13.57 -9.11
N GLU A 159 -2.86 -12.84 -8.71
CA GLU A 159 -4.16 -13.43 -8.36
C GLU A 159 -4.78 -14.19 -9.54
N GLU A 160 -4.73 -13.63 -10.76
CA GLU A 160 -5.23 -14.30 -11.95
C GLU A 160 -4.51 -15.63 -12.22
N GLN A 161 -3.19 -15.68 -11.99
CA GLN A 161 -2.40 -16.90 -12.15
C GLN A 161 -2.78 -17.96 -11.10
N ILE A 162 -3.03 -17.55 -9.86
CA ILE A 162 -3.46 -18.43 -8.77
C ILE A 162 -4.84 -19.00 -9.09
N ASN A 163 -5.79 -18.14 -9.46
CA ASN A 163 -7.16 -18.51 -9.82
C ASN A 163 -7.25 -19.46 -11.02
N LYS A 164 -6.34 -19.36 -11.99
CA LYS A 164 -6.27 -20.30 -13.13
C LYS A 164 -5.89 -21.73 -12.75
N LYS A 165 -5.24 -21.94 -11.59
CA LYS A 165 -4.68 -23.24 -11.19
C LYS A 165 -5.28 -23.82 -9.92
N LYS A 166 -6.20 -23.10 -9.26
CA LYS A 166 -6.78 -23.45 -7.97
C LYS A 166 -8.29 -23.23 -7.99
N THR A 167 -9.00 -23.96 -7.14
CA THR A 167 -10.43 -23.67 -6.90
C THR A 167 -10.56 -22.30 -6.22
N PRO A 168 -11.72 -21.62 -6.33
CA PRO A 168 -11.94 -20.33 -5.68
C PRO A 168 -11.63 -20.34 -4.18
N GLN A 169 -12.01 -21.42 -3.48
CA GLN A 169 -11.73 -21.58 -2.05
C GLN A 169 -10.22 -21.71 -1.77
N GLN A 170 -9.49 -22.50 -2.56
CA GLN A 170 -8.04 -22.64 -2.41
C GLN A 170 -7.30 -21.34 -2.75
N ALA A 171 -7.72 -20.64 -3.80
CA ALA A 171 -7.15 -19.34 -4.17
C ALA A 171 -7.36 -18.31 -3.05
N TYR A 172 -8.57 -18.24 -2.48
CA TYR A 172 -8.87 -17.42 -1.32
C TYR A 172 -7.93 -17.70 -0.14
N TYR A 173 -7.72 -18.98 0.21
CA TYR A 173 -6.79 -19.34 1.29
C TYR A 173 -5.35 -18.93 0.98
N ILE A 174 -4.87 -19.16 -0.25
CA ILE A 174 -3.52 -18.74 -0.66
C ILE A 174 -3.36 -17.23 -0.53
N MET A 175 -4.31 -16.45 -1.04
CA MET A 175 -4.27 -14.99 -0.98
C MET A 175 -4.28 -14.49 0.47
N LYS A 176 -5.08 -15.12 1.33
CA LYS A 176 -5.15 -14.78 2.76
C LYS A 176 -3.84 -15.06 3.50
N GLU A 177 -3.17 -16.18 3.20
CA GLU A 177 -1.86 -16.49 3.81
C GLU A 177 -0.78 -15.53 3.34
N ILE A 178 -0.80 -15.13 2.07
CA ILE A 178 0.10 -14.10 1.52
C ILE A 178 -0.11 -12.76 2.20
N GLU A 179 -1.37 -12.32 2.33
CA GLU A 179 -1.71 -11.09 3.03
C GLU A 179 -1.23 -11.13 4.48
N ARG A 180 -1.51 -12.20 5.21
CA ARG A 180 -1.08 -12.38 6.61
C ARG A 180 0.43 -12.30 6.75
N TYR A 181 1.16 -12.96 5.87
CA TYR A 181 2.61 -13.00 5.92
C TYR A 181 3.25 -11.64 5.58
N ILE A 182 2.77 -10.96 4.54
CA ILE A 182 3.20 -9.58 4.21
C ILE A 182 2.95 -8.65 5.41
N ARG A 183 1.75 -8.72 5.98
CA ARG A 183 1.38 -7.90 7.14
C ARG A 183 2.25 -8.21 8.35
N SER A 184 2.53 -9.48 8.63
CA SER A 184 3.41 -9.88 9.72
C SER A 184 4.77 -9.20 9.62
N ILE A 185 5.41 -9.28 8.45
CA ILE A 185 6.72 -8.64 8.21
C ILE A 185 6.63 -7.13 8.42
N ILE A 186 5.60 -6.48 7.87
CA ILE A 186 5.49 -5.01 7.93
C ILE A 186 5.22 -4.53 9.36
N PHE A 187 4.39 -5.22 10.11
CA PHE A 187 4.08 -4.80 11.47
C PHE A 187 5.18 -5.14 12.48
N MET A 188 5.87 -6.27 12.29
CA MET A 188 6.86 -6.78 13.24
C MET A 188 8.28 -6.29 12.95
N ASP A 189 8.68 -6.18 11.67
CA ASP A 189 10.09 -6.05 11.30
C ASP A 189 10.42 -4.76 10.56
N VAL A 190 9.43 -4.05 10.00
CA VAL A 190 9.69 -2.76 9.36
C VAL A 190 9.87 -1.70 10.44
N ASP A 191 11.13 -1.31 10.62
CA ASP A 191 11.52 -0.24 11.52
C ASP A 191 11.14 1.13 10.95
N ILE A 192 10.23 1.80 11.65
CA ILE A 192 9.83 3.18 11.40
C ILE A 192 10.14 4.11 12.60
N SER A 193 10.88 3.60 13.60
CA SER A 193 11.25 4.38 14.79
C SER A 193 12.17 5.57 14.49
N GLN A 194 12.84 5.55 13.34
CA GLN A 194 13.64 6.66 12.84
C GLN A 194 12.79 7.85 12.38
N LEU A 195 11.48 7.67 12.19
CA LEU A 195 10.57 8.74 11.83
C LEU A 195 10.23 9.55 13.08
N ARG A 196 10.66 10.81 13.11
CA ARG A 196 10.28 11.77 14.15
C ARG A 196 9.03 12.52 13.72
N ASP A 197 8.30 13.09 14.68
CA ASP A 197 7.19 14.01 14.41
C ASP A 197 7.54 15.11 13.39
N SER A 198 8.79 15.59 13.41
CA SER A 198 9.30 16.58 12.47
C SER A 198 9.44 16.08 11.03
N ASP A 199 9.69 14.78 10.85
CA ASP A 199 9.80 14.15 9.54
C ASP A 199 8.40 14.02 8.91
N PHE A 200 7.35 13.94 9.74
CA PHE A 200 5.95 14.02 9.30
C PHE A 200 5.51 15.46 8.93
N ILE A 201 6.15 16.51 9.44
CA ILE A 201 5.81 17.92 9.14
C ILE A 201 6.10 18.28 7.67
N ASN A 202 7.11 17.67 7.07
CA ASN A 202 7.48 17.89 5.66
C ASN A 202 7.26 16.65 4.79
N ILE A 203 6.39 15.72 5.22
CA ILE A 203 6.33 14.39 4.63
C ILE A 203 5.96 14.39 3.15
N SER A 204 5.05 15.28 2.74
CA SER A 204 4.64 15.50 1.34
C SER A 204 5.79 15.95 0.42
N ASN A 205 6.81 16.61 0.98
CA ASN A 205 7.95 17.16 0.25
C ASN A 205 9.26 16.37 0.48
N SER A 206 9.21 15.29 1.24
CA SER A 206 10.42 14.59 1.71
C SER A 206 10.57 13.20 1.09
N ASN A 207 11.81 12.77 0.88
CA ASN A 207 12.12 11.39 0.50
C ASN A 207 11.81 10.38 1.63
N VAL A 208 11.22 10.81 2.75
CA VAL A 208 10.96 9.97 3.93
C VAL A 208 10.04 8.81 3.59
N VAL A 209 8.89 9.05 2.95
CA VAL A 209 7.96 7.98 2.59
C VAL A 209 8.60 7.01 1.59
N LYS A 210 9.34 7.53 0.62
CA LYS A 210 10.07 6.70 -0.35
C LYS A 210 11.08 5.79 0.35
N ASN A 211 11.85 6.33 1.29
CA ASN A 211 12.81 5.55 2.09
C ASN A 211 12.10 4.49 2.94
N VAL A 212 10.92 4.78 3.51
CA VAL A 212 10.15 3.81 4.29
C VAL A 212 9.58 2.71 3.40
N VAL A 213 9.05 3.06 2.22
CA VAL A 213 8.58 2.08 1.22
C VAL A 213 9.74 1.19 0.77
N GLU A 214 10.91 1.77 0.47
CA GLU A 214 12.13 1.02 0.16
C GLU A 214 12.56 0.13 1.32
N ASN A 215 12.53 0.63 2.55
CA ASN A 215 12.84 -0.15 3.76
C ASN A 215 11.88 -1.34 3.92
N ALA A 216 10.58 -1.14 3.69
CA ALA A 216 9.58 -2.20 3.77
C ALA A 216 9.88 -3.32 2.76
N TYR A 217 10.17 -2.96 1.50
CA TYR A 217 10.54 -3.96 0.49
C TYR A 217 11.91 -4.59 0.74
N ASN A 218 12.88 -3.86 1.30
CA ASN A 218 14.16 -4.44 1.71
C ASN A 218 13.99 -5.42 2.87
N THR A 219 13.16 -5.09 3.86
CA THR A 219 12.80 -5.97 4.97
C THR A 219 12.19 -7.26 4.43
N MET A 220 11.22 -7.16 3.52
CA MET A 220 10.63 -8.35 2.86
C MET A 220 11.65 -9.18 2.05
N LYS A 221 12.67 -8.56 1.43
CA LYS A 221 13.73 -9.30 0.71
C LYS A 221 14.63 -10.11 1.64
N TYR A 222 14.95 -9.55 2.79
CA TYR A 222 15.91 -10.13 3.73
C TYR A 222 15.23 -10.79 4.93
N TYR A 223 13.90 -10.89 4.93
CA TYR A 223 13.17 -11.55 5.99
C TYR A 223 13.42 -13.07 5.96
N TYR A 224 13.91 -13.59 7.09
CA TYR A 224 14.18 -15.01 7.32
C TYR A 224 13.25 -15.65 8.36
N GLY A 225 12.31 -14.90 8.94
CA GLY A 225 11.43 -15.38 10.01
C GLY A 225 10.44 -16.44 9.51
N GLY A 226 10.42 -17.60 10.16
CA GLY A 226 9.37 -18.59 10.00
C GLY A 226 8.10 -18.13 10.72
N VAL A 227 6.95 -18.55 10.22
CA VAL A 227 5.69 -18.44 10.96
C VAL A 227 5.85 -19.32 12.22
N GLU A 228 5.95 -18.72 13.40
CA GLU A 228 5.83 -19.45 14.67
C GLU A 228 4.40 -19.95 14.89
#